data_AF-A0A9D2I018-F1
#
_entry.id   AF-A0A9D2I018-F1
#
_cell.length_a   1.000
_cell.length_b   1.000
_cell.length_c   1.000
_cell.angle_alpha   90.00
_cell.angle_beta   90.00
_cell.angle_gamma   90.00
#
_symmetry.space_group_name_H-M   'P 1'
#
loop_
_entity.id
_entity.type
_entity.pdbx_description
1 polymer ?
#
loop_
_entity_poly.entity_id
_entity_poly.type
_entity_poly.pdbx_seq_one_letter_code
_entity_poly.pdbx_strand_id
1 'polypeptide(L)'
;MSITSGLILFFVILFIASFFVMSEYVLVRIRPSRLDFLINNGNKQAQILKNMTVKLDTYLSATQLGVTITSLGLGWLGDPTFKRIFDNLLGNFTLPRQVSTILSFVISFVILTAIQVIIGELVPKNIAITKTEQLGLKLARPLNSWYKVMYPLIFILNKTANGISKGLGFQTFSESDDNVSEEELRMIMSESLKSGEINHEEYQYVENVFDFDERMAREIMVPRTEMAVLWAEDSLEDIAATVQKERYTRYPVVEGDKDNILGTINAKEIFAA
;
A
#
# COMPACT_ATOMS: atom_id res chain seq x y z
N MET A 1 35.38 -21.24 20.77
CA MET A 1 34.28 -22.11 20.31
C MET A 1 34.83 -23.41 19.75
N SER A 2 34.24 -24.54 20.17
CA SER A 2 34.40 -25.82 19.49
C SER A 2 33.67 -25.76 18.14
N ILE A 3 34.10 -26.58 17.17
CA ILE A 3 33.47 -26.64 15.83
C ILE A 3 31.95 -26.91 15.97
N THR A 4 31.57 -27.81 16.88
CA THR A 4 30.17 -28.14 17.16
C THR A 4 29.37 -26.94 17.64
N SER A 5 29.89 -26.16 18.59
CA SER A 5 29.21 -24.94 19.07
C SER A 5 29.07 -23.89 17.96
N GLY A 6 30.05 -23.81 17.05
CA GLY A 6 29.99 -22.93 15.87
C GLY A 6 28.92 -23.31 14.88
N LEU A 7 28.81 -24.61 14.57
CA LEU A 7 27.78 -25.10 13.66
C LEU A 7 26.38 -24.91 14.25
N ILE A 8 26.17 -25.18 15.54
CA ILE A 8 24.88 -24.96 16.19
C ILE A 8 24.47 -23.49 16.09
N LEU A 9 25.37 -22.57 16.46
CA LEU A 9 25.09 -21.14 16.39
C LEU A 9 24.86 -20.67 14.95
N PHE A 10 25.62 -21.19 13.99
CA PHE A 10 25.43 -20.91 12.57
C PHE A 10 24.02 -21.29 12.10
N PHE A 11 23.55 -22.52 12.39
CA PHE A 11 22.20 -22.94 11.99
C PHE A 11 21.09 -22.18 12.72
N VAL A 12 21.30 -21.79 13.98
CA VAL A 12 20.35 -20.93 14.71
C VAL A 12 20.21 -19.59 14.02
N ILE A 13 21.33 -18.93 13.68
CA ILE A 13 21.29 -17.63 12.99
C ILE A 13 20.71 -17.79 11.59
N LEU A 14 21.00 -18.89 10.90
CA LEU A 14 20.44 -19.20 9.58
C LEU A 14 18.92 -19.31 9.64
N PHE A 15 18.38 -19.97 10.67
CA PHE A 15 16.93 -20.06 10.87
C PHE A 15 16.29 -18.69 11.18
N ILE A 16 16.97 -17.85 11.97
CA ILE A 16 16.54 -16.48 12.25
C ILE A 16 16.58 -15.64 10.96
N ALA A 17 17.59 -15.82 10.11
CA ALA A 17 17.66 -15.18 8.79
C ALA A 17 16.46 -15.58 7.92
N SER A 18 16.17 -16.89 7.85
CA SER A 18 15.00 -17.40 7.14
C SER A 18 13.69 -16.83 7.66
N PHE A 19 13.56 -16.61 8.97
CA PHE A 19 12.39 -15.95 9.56
C PHE A 19 12.19 -14.53 9.01
N PHE A 20 13.26 -13.73 8.91
CA PHE A 20 13.17 -12.36 8.38
C PHE A 20 12.85 -12.35 6.89
N VAL A 21 13.50 -13.21 6.11
CA VAL A 21 13.22 -13.37 4.68
C VAL A 21 11.77 -13.80 4.48
N MET A 22 11.27 -14.80 5.22
CA MET A 22 9.86 -15.20 5.10
C MET A 22 8.90 -14.05 5.42
N SER A 23 9.21 -13.28 6.47
CA SER A 23 8.39 -12.16 6.91
C SER A 23 8.30 -11.08 5.83
N GLU A 24 9.42 -10.71 5.22
CA GLU A 24 9.49 -9.72 4.13
C GLU A 24 8.62 -10.14 2.94
N TYR A 25 8.85 -11.34 2.40
CA TYR A 25 8.11 -11.82 1.23
C TYR A 25 6.62 -12.04 1.51
N VAL A 26 6.26 -12.40 2.75
CA VAL A 26 4.86 -12.47 3.15
C VAL A 26 4.21 -11.08 3.10
N LEU A 27 4.84 -10.06 3.66
CA LEU A 27 4.30 -8.71 3.72
C LEU A 27 4.08 -8.11 2.34
N VAL A 28 5.01 -8.37 1.41
CA VAL A 28 4.90 -7.92 0.01
C VAL A 28 3.80 -8.67 -0.76
N ARG A 29 3.55 -9.95 -0.41
CA ARG A 29 2.65 -10.81 -1.18
C ARG A 29 1.20 -10.85 -0.67
N ILE A 30 0.99 -10.57 0.62
CA ILE A 30 -0.34 -10.67 1.25
C ILE A 30 -1.27 -9.58 0.71
N ARG A 31 -2.51 -9.93 0.36
CA ARG A 31 -3.51 -8.99 -0.16
C ARG A 31 -4.34 -8.40 1.00
N PRO A 32 -4.55 -7.07 1.07
CA PRO A 32 -5.37 -6.43 2.11
C PRO A 32 -6.79 -7.01 2.21
N SER A 33 -7.46 -7.22 1.07
CA SER A 33 -8.82 -7.79 1.02
C SER A 33 -8.92 -9.18 1.66
N ARG A 34 -7.85 -9.98 1.58
CA ARG A 34 -7.80 -11.29 2.23
C ARG A 34 -7.67 -11.17 3.75
N LEU A 35 -6.94 -10.17 4.23
CA LEU A 35 -6.83 -9.89 5.65
C LEU A 35 -8.17 -9.41 6.22
N ASP A 36 -8.91 -8.58 5.48
CA ASP A 36 -10.24 -8.13 5.86
C ASP A 36 -11.21 -9.29 6.03
N PHE A 37 -11.20 -10.25 5.09
CA PHE A 37 -11.97 -11.48 5.23
C PHE A 37 -11.60 -12.26 6.51
N LEU A 38 -10.32 -12.38 6.84
CA LEU A 38 -9.86 -13.11 8.03
C LEU A 38 -10.21 -12.37 9.34
N ILE A 39 -10.18 -11.03 9.33
CA ILE A 39 -10.57 -10.19 10.47
C ILE A 39 -12.07 -10.35 10.74
N ASN A 40 -12.89 -10.31 9.69
CA ASN A 40 -14.34 -10.52 9.79
C ASN A 40 -14.69 -11.93 10.32
N ASN A 41 -13.83 -12.91 10.06
CA ASN A 41 -13.93 -14.26 10.63
C ASN A 41 -13.31 -14.39 12.04
N GLY A 42 -13.00 -13.27 12.71
CA GLY A 42 -12.54 -13.24 14.10
C GLY A 42 -11.04 -13.47 14.32
N ASN A 43 -10.20 -13.45 13.27
CA ASN A 43 -8.77 -13.70 13.40
C ASN A 43 -8.00 -12.47 13.88
N LYS A 44 -7.66 -12.43 15.18
CA LYS A 44 -6.88 -11.33 15.79
C LYS A 44 -5.47 -11.16 15.22
N GLN A 45 -4.86 -12.21 14.65
CA GLN A 45 -3.53 -12.09 14.03
C GLN A 45 -3.59 -11.40 12.67
N ALA A 46 -4.70 -11.57 11.94
CA ALA A 46 -4.95 -10.87 10.69
C ALA A 46 -5.01 -9.35 10.89
N GLN A 47 -5.55 -8.89 12.02
CA GLN A 47 -5.56 -7.46 12.37
C GLN A 47 -4.14 -6.89 12.53
N ILE A 48 -3.25 -7.63 13.21
CA ILE A 48 -1.86 -7.20 13.39
C ILE A 48 -1.18 -7.15 12.03
N LEU A 49 -1.36 -8.19 11.21
CA LEU A 49 -0.77 -8.27 9.88
C LEU A 49 -1.29 -7.16 8.95
N LYS A 50 -2.58 -6.80 9.02
CA LYS A 50 -3.15 -5.67 8.28
C LYS A 50 -2.52 -4.34 8.69
N ASN A 51 -2.27 -4.14 9.98
CA ASN A 51 -1.59 -2.93 10.44
C ASN A 51 -0.14 -2.87 9.91
N MET A 52 0.51 -4.02 9.67
CA MET A 52 1.84 -4.05 9.06
C MET A 52 1.82 -3.66 7.59
N THR A 53 0.79 -4.09 6.84
CA THR A 53 0.67 -3.73 5.41
C THR A 53 0.38 -2.25 5.21
N VAL A 54 -0.22 -1.57 6.20
CA VAL A 54 -0.41 -0.11 6.18
C VAL A 54 0.91 0.64 6.42
N LYS A 55 1.80 0.10 7.26
CA LYS A 55 3.12 0.69 7.57
C LYS A 55 4.24 -0.09 6.89
N LEU A 56 4.02 -0.46 5.63
CA LEU A 56 4.81 -1.48 4.94
C LEU A 56 6.30 -1.09 4.94
N ASP A 57 6.64 0.15 4.60
CA ASP A 57 8.02 0.63 4.51
C ASP A 57 8.77 0.49 5.83
N THR A 58 8.10 0.82 6.94
CA THR A 58 8.74 0.72 8.25
C THR A 58 8.94 -0.74 8.67
N TYR A 59 8.02 -1.65 8.33
CA TYR A 59 8.18 -3.09 8.58
C TYR A 59 9.19 -3.75 7.65
N LEU A 60 9.27 -3.32 6.38
CA LEU A 60 10.29 -3.77 5.43
C LEU A 60 11.69 -3.33 5.88
N SER A 61 11.81 -2.11 6.41
CA SER A 61 13.06 -1.65 7.03
C SER A 61 13.43 -2.53 8.24
N ALA A 62 12.45 -2.90 9.07
CA ALA A 62 12.68 -3.79 10.22
C ALA A 62 13.16 -5.19 9.80
N THR A 63 12.55 -5.79 8.77
CA THR A 63 12.98 -7.10 8.25
C THR A 63 14.36 -7.01 7.60
N GLN A 64 14.62 -5.95 6.82
CA GLN A 64 15.91 -5.74 6.14
C GLN A 64 17.07 -5.60 7.13
N LEU A 65 16.85 -4.92 8.25
CA LEU A 65 17.84 -4.88 9.33
C LEU A 65 18.09 -6.26 9.94
N GLY A 66 17.03 -7.04 10.15
CA GLY A 66 17.16 -8.42 10.62
C GLY A 66 17.96 -9.30 9.66
N VAL A 67 17.66 -9.23 8.35
CA VAL A 67 18.41 -9.92 7.29
C VAL A 67 19.88 -9.48 7.30
N THR A 68 20.14 -8.18 7.40
CA THR A 68 21.52 -7.65 7.40
C THR A 68 22.31 -8.13 8.61
N ILE A 69 21.75 -8.01 9.82
CA ILE A 69 22.40 -8.44 11.07
C ILE A 69 22.68 -9.95 11.03
N THR A 70 21.73 -10.75 10.58
CA THR A 70 21.90 -12.20 10.50
C THR A 70 22.91 -12.60 9.43
N SER A 71 22.90 -11.99 8.25
CA SER A 71 23.89 -12.24 7.19
C SER A 71 25.32 -11.87 7.62
N LEU A 72 25.50 -10.72 8.29
CA LEU A 72 26.80 -10.34 8.86
C LEU A 72 27.23 -11.31 9.98
N GLY A 73 26.30 -11.75 10.82
CA GLY A 73 26.55 -12.74 11.87
C GLY A 73 26.96 -14.10 11.31
N LEU A 74 26.31 -14.56 10.24
CA LEU A 74 26.66 -15.81 9.54
C LEU A 74 28.05 -15.72 8.91
N GLY A 75 28.39 -14.59 8.29
CA GLY A 75 29.73 -14.35 7.75
C GLY A 75 30.81 -14.39 8.84
N TRP A 76 30.60 -13.64 9.93
CA TRP A 76 31.54 -13.59 11.06
C TRP A 76 31.75 -14.97 11.68
N LEU A 77 30.68 -15.71 11.96
CA LEU A 77 30.76 -16.99 12.66
C LEU A 77 31.15 -18.16 11.77
N GLY A 78 30.72 -18.11 10.51
CA GLY A 78 30.94 -19.21 9.59
C GLY A 78 32.36 -19.24 9.03
N ASP A 79 33.02 -18.09 8.81
CA ASP A 79 34.43 -18.06 8.36
C ASP A 79 35.38 -18.86 9.26
N PRO A 80 35.50 -18.60 10.59
CA PRO A 80 36.40 -19.35 11.45
C PRO A 80 35.95 -20.79 11.69
N THR A 81 34.65 -21.10 11.58
CA THR A 81 34.12 -22.44 11.82
C THR A 81 34.38 -23.36 10.63
N PHE A 82 34.02 -22.92 9.43
CA PHE A 82 34.22 -23.68 8.20
C PHE A 82 35.71 -23.76 7.84
N LYS A 83 36.47 -22.68 8.02
CA LYS A 83 37.93 -22.72 7.79
C LYS A 83 38.62 -23.82 8.60
N ARG A 84 38.27 -24.01 9.88
CA ARG A 84 38.82 -25.11 10.69
C ARG A 84 38.42 -26.50 10.21
N ILE A 85 37.20 -26.64 9.69
CA ILE A 85 36.74 -27.91 9.09
C ILE A 85 37.58 -28.22 7.86
N PHE A 86 37.76 -27.25 6.96
CA PHE A 86 38.52 -27.45 5.73
C PHE A 86 40.04 -27.54 5.96
N ASP A 87 40.60 -26.80 6.93
CA ASP A 87 42.01 -26.93 7.32
C ASP A 87 42.30 -28.35 7.85
N ASN A 88 41.38 -28.96 8.61
CA ASN A 88 41.53 -30.35 9.07
C ASN A 88 41.38 -31.36 7.91
N LEU A 89 40.52 -31.09 6.93
CA LEU A 89 40.32 -31.96 5.77
C LEU A 89 41.52 -31.88 4.80
N LEU A 90 42.03 -30.67 4.55
CA LEU A 90 43.14 -30.40 3.63
C LEU A 90 44.51 -30.67 4.27
N GLY A 91 44.63 -30.63 5.60
CA GLY A 91 45.85 -31.00 6.33
C GLY A 91 46.26 -32.46 6.16
N ASN A 92 45.35 -33.32 5.66
CA ASN A 92 45.66 -34.69 5.27
C ASN A 92 46.41 -34.78 3.92
N PHE A 93 46.49 -33.68 3.18
CA PHE A 93 47.25 -33.58 1.93
C PHE A 93 48.58 -32.87 2.18
N THR A 94 49.65 -33.33 1.52
CA THR A 94 50.99 -32.71 1.57
C THR A 94 51.04 -31.43 0.74
N LEU A 95 50.33 -30.39 1.19
CA LEU A 95 50.32 -29.07 0.56
C LEU A 95 51.16 -28.05 1.36
N PRO A 96 51.78 -27.06 0.70
CA PRO A 96 52.38 -25.92 1.38
C PRO A 96 51.33 -25.19 2.24
N ARG A 97 51.72 -24.78 3.45
CA ARG A 97 50.80 -24.21 4.46
C ARG A 97 50.06 -22.96 3.96
N GLN A 98 50.72 -22.12 3.16
CA GLN A 98 50.10 -20.92 2.57
C GLN A 98 49.00 -21.30 1.57
N VAL A 99 49.26 -22.29 0.71
CA VAL A 99 48.31 -22.76 -0.32
C VAL A 99 47.11 -23.41 0.34
N SER A 100 47.33 -24.28 1.34
CA SER A 100 46.23 -24.91 2.10
C SER A 100 45.34 -23.87 2.77
N THR A 101 45.92 -22.82 3.37
CA THR A 101 45.13 -21.80 4.09
C THR A 101 44.26 -20.98 3.15
N ILE A 102 44.79 -20.58 1.98
CA ILE A 102 44.04 -19.82 0.97
C ILE A 102 42.94 -20.69 0.38
N LEU A 103 43.25 -21.95 0.07
CA LEU A 103 42.28 -22.88 -0.51
C LEU A 103 41.14 -23.20 0.46
N SER A 104 41.47 -23.46 1.74
CA SER A 104 40.47 -23.61 2.81
C SER A 104 39.56 -22.40 2.90
N PHE A 105 40.12 -21.19 2.86
CA PHE A 105 39.34 -19.95 2.91
C PHE A 105 38.38 -19.82 1.72
N VAL A 106 38.88 -19.98 0.49
CA VAL A 106 38.05 -19.85 -0.73
C VAL A 106 36.94 -20.90 -0.75
N ILE A 107 37.26 -22.16 -0.43
CA ILE A 107 36.27 -23.24 -0.38
C ILE A 107 35.23 -22.98 0.72
N SER A 108 35.68 -22.56 1.92
CA SER A 108 34.78 -22.20 3.02
C SER A 108 33.84 -21.08 2.61
N PHE A 109 34.36 -20.02 2.00
CA PHE A 109 33.59 -18.85 1.58
C PHE A 109 32.52 -19.22 0.54
N VAL A 110 32.89 -19.99 -0.49
CA VAL A 110 31.95 -20.42 -1.54
C VAL A 110 30.85 -21.31 -0.96
N ILE A 111 31.21 -22.30 -0.15
CA ILE A 111 30.24 -23.24 0.45
C ILE A 111 29.33 -22.52 1.44
N LEU A 112 29.89 -21.66 2.29
CA LEU A 112 29.11 -20.87 3.26
C LEU A 112 28.13 -19.95 2.54
N THR A 113 28.58 -19.26 1.49
CA THR A 113 27.73 -18.39 0.69
C THR A 113 26.62 -19.19 0.03
N ALA A 114 26.93 -20.35 -0.56
CA ALA A 114 25.92 -21.22 -1.16
C ALA A 114 24.88 -21.70 -0.14
N ILE A 115 25.32 -22.13 1.04
CA ILE A 115 24.42 -22.57 2.13
C ILE A 115 23.54 -21.40 2.59
N GLN A 116 24.11 -20.23 2.83
CA GLN A 116 23.36 -19.05 3.28
C GLN A 116 22.35 -18.59 2.22
N VAL A 117 22.74 -18.47 0.95
CA VAL A 117 21.84 -18.02 -0.11
C VAL A 117 20.73 -19.05 -0.33
N ILE A 118 21.06 -20.34 -0.42
CA ILE A 118 20.07 -21.37 -0.73
C ILE A 118 19.11 -21.57 0.46
N ILE A 119 19.65 -21.83 1.65
CA ILE A 119 18.86 -22.22 2.83
C ILE A 119 18.35 -21.00 3.59
N GLY A 120 19.17 -19.95 3.70
CA GLY A 120 18.82 -18.72 4.42
C GLY A 120 17.86 -17.83 3.65
N GLU A 121 17.90 -17.84 2.30
CA GLU A 121 17.15 -16.88 1.48
C GLU A 121 16.20 -17.52 0.45
N LEU A 122 16.72 -18.33 -0.49
CA LEU A 122 15.92 -18.84 -1.62
C LEU A 122 14.83 -19.82 -1.21
N VAL A 123 15.15 -20.80 -0.37
CA VAL A 123 14.17 -21.78 0.13
C VAL A 123 13.09 -21.09 0.98
N PRO A 124 13.44 -20.24 1.97
CA PRO A 124 12.47 -19.47 2.75
C PRO A 124 11.56 -18.58 1.91
N LYS A 125 12.12 -17.89 0.91
CA LYS A 125 11.37 -17.09 -0.05
C LYS A 125 10.30 -17.91 -0.78
N ASN A 126 10.67 -19.07 -1.33
CA ASN A 126 9.73 -19.94 -2.03
C ASN A 126 8.61 -20.45 -1.11
N ILE A 127 8.94 -20.76 0.14
CA ILE A 127 7.96 -21.17 1.15
C ILE A 127 7.02 -20.00 1.50
N ALA A 128 7.55 -18.78 1.65
CA ALA A 128 6.76 -17.58 1.94
C ALA A 128 5.76 -17.24 0.83
N ILE A 129 6.16 -17.38 -0.43
CA ILE A 129 5.30 -17.10 -1.59
C ILE A 129 4.19 -18.15 -1.72
N THR A 130 4.48 -19.41 -1.44
CA THR A 130 3.50 -20.51 -1.58
C THR A 130 2.53 -20.57 -0.39
N LYS A 131 2.97 -20.20 0.81
CA LYS A 131 2.17 -20.29 2.06
C LYS A 131 1.98 -18.93 2.74
N THR A 132 1.81 -17.87 1.95
CA THR A 132 1.79 -16.47 2.40
C THR A 132 0.84 -16.23 3.58
N GLU A 133 -0.42 -16.64 3.47
CA GLU A 133 -1.43 -16.41 4.51
C GLU A 133 -1.10 -17.12 5.82
N GLN A 134 -0.82 -18.43 5.76
CA GLN A 134 -0.54 -19.23 6.94
C GLN A 134 0.72 -18.75 7.68
N LEU A 135 1.77 -18.41 6.92
CA LEU A 135 3.01 -17.90 7.48
C LEU A 135 2.82 -16.49 8.02
N GLY A 136 2.14 -15.60 7.30
CA GLY A 136 1.90 -14.25 7.79
C GLY A 136 1.17 -14.21 9.12
N LEU A 137 0.14 -15.04 9.28
CA LEU A 137 -0.56 -15.13 10.56
C LEU A 137 0.37 -15.60 11.69
N LYS A 138 1.24 -16.58 11.43
CA LYS A 138 2.20 -17.09 12.44
C LYS A 138 3.32 -16.09 12.76
N LEU A 139 3.79 -15.36 11.75
CA LEU A 139 4.94 -14.46 11.84
C LEU A 139 4.54 -13.06 12.35
N ALA A 140 3.26 -12.67 12.25
CA ALA A 140 2.79 -11.33 12.62
C ALA A 140 3.21 -10.92 14.05
N ARG A 141 2.95 -11.76 15.05
CA ARG A 141 3.30 -11.41 16.44
C ARG A 141 4.81 -11.28 16.69
N PRO A 142 5.65 -12.27 16.36
CA PRO A 142 7.09 -12.16 16.58
C PRO A 142 7.69 -10.99 15.78
N LEU A 143 7.22 -10.74 14.56
CA LEU A 143 7.69 -9.62 13.75
C LEU A 143 7.29 -8.27 14.35
N ASN A 144 6.07 -8.12 14.87
CA ASN A 144 5.63 -6.90 15.55
C ASN A 144 6.47 -6.62 16.80
N SER A 145 6.85 -7.67 17.56
CA SER A 145 7.76 -7.52 18.70
C SER A 145 9.14 -7.05 18.25
N TRP A 146 9.71 -7.66 17.21
CA TRP A 146 10.99 -7.24 16.63
C TRP A 146 10.96 -5.77 16.19
N TYR A 147 9.92 -5.38 15.44
CA TYR A 147 9.68 -4.00 15.02
C TYR A 147 9.72 -3.02 16.20
N LYS A 148 9.01 -3.31 17.29
CA LYS A 148 8.97 -2.43 18.47
C LYS A 148 10.34 -2.24 19.12
N VAL A 149 11.14 -3.30 19.20
CA VAL A 149 12.49 -3.23 19.78
C VAL A 149 13.43 -2.44 18.86
N MET A 150 13.33 -2.65 17.55
CA MET A 150 14.18 -2.00 16.55
C MET A 150 13.70 -0.60 16.14
N TYR A 151 12.49 -0.18 16.54
CA TYR A 151 11.89 1.08 16.13
C TYR A 151 12.81 2.31 16.31
N PRO A 152 13.53 2.49 17.44
CA PRO A 152 14.43 3.63 17.60
C PRO A 152 15.56 3.64 16.56
N LEU A 153 16.10 2.47 16.24
CA LEU A 153 17.16 2.33 15.24
C LEU A 153 16.62 2.57 13.82
N ILE A 154 15.46 1.99 13.50
CA ILE A 154 14.79 2.19 12.21
C ILE A 154 14.47 3.67 11.99
N PHE A 155 13.97 4.37 13.01
CA PHE A 155 13.67 5.80 12.93
C PHE A 155 14.90 6.63 12.56
N ILE A 156 16.05 6.36 13.20
CA ILE A 156 17.31 7.04 12.89
C ILE A 156 17.72 6.75 11.44
N LEU A 157 17.72 5.48 11.04
CA LEU A 157 18.13 5.07 9.71
C LEU A 157 17.24 5.66 8.61
N ASN A 158 15.92 5.64 8.78
CA ASN A 158 14.98 6.22 7.83
C ASN A 158 15.14 7.74 7.74
N LYS A 159 15.36 8.42 8.87
CA LYS A 159 15.63 9.87 8.87
C LYS A 159 16.92 10.21 8.15
N THR A 160 17.97 9.43 8.35
CA THR A 160 19.25 9.59 7.64
C THR A 160 19.10 9.30 6.15
N ALA A 161 18.45 8.20 5.78
CA ALA A 161 18.18 7.84 4.39
C ALA A 161 17.39 8.94 3.68
N ASN A 162 16.30 9.42 4.29
CA ASN A 162 15.50 10.52 3.74
C ASN A 162 16.30 11.83 3.61
N GLY A 163 17.18 12.13 4.56
CA GLY A 163 18.10 13.27 4.48
C GLY A 163 19.05 13.17 3.29
N ILE A 164 19.62 11.99 3.06
CA ILE A 164 20.51 11.72 1.91
C ILE A 164 19.72 11.80 0.60
N SER A 165 18.55 11.17 0.52
CA SER A 165 17.68 11.18 -0.67
C SER A 165 17.28 12.61 -1.06
N LYS A 166 16.90 13.44 -0.09
CA LYS A 166 16.62 14.87 -0.32
C LYS A 166 17.85 15.63 -0.81
N GLY A 167 19.04 15.33 -0.26
CA GLY A 167 20.30 15.91 -0.71
C GLY A 167 20.67 15.54 -2.15
N LEU A 168 20.21 14.38 -2.64
CA LEU A 168 20.37 13.92 -4.02
C LEU A 168 19.25 14.40 -4.97
N GLY A 169 18.28 15.16 -4.46
CA GLY A 169 17.17 15.69 -5.26
C GLY A 169 15.98 14.75 -5.45
N PHE A 170 15.93 13.61 -4.73
CA PHE A 170 14.76 12.72 -4.74
C PHE A 170 13.69 13.23 -3.76
N GLN A 171 12.44 13.28 -4.23
CA GLN A 171 11.29 13.48 -3.35
C GLN A 171 11.08 12.20 -2.51
N THR A 172 11.14 12.35 -1.20
CA THR A 172 10.81 11.25 -0.28
C THR A 172 9.30 11.19 -0.15
N PHE A 173 8.66 10.18 -0.74
CA PHE A 173 7.27 9.84 -0.46
C PHE A 173 7.15 9.53 1.03
N SER A 174 6.39 10.34 1.76
CA SER A 174 6.04 10.01 3.14
C SER A 174 4.82 9.09 3.12
N GLU A 175 4.71 8.13 4.07
CA GLU A 175 3.50 7.29 4.30
C GLU A 175 2.20 8.13 4.50
N SER A 176 2.29 9.47 4.51
CA SER A 176 1.20 10.43 4.66
C SER A 176 0.82 11.18 3.38
N ASP A 177 1.49 10.93 2.24
CA ASP A 177 1.21 11.60 0.96
C ASP A 177 0.33 10.75 0.02
N ASP A 178 -0.63 9.99 0.56
CA ASP A 178 -1.69 9.30 -0.21
C ASP A 178 -2.77 10.28 -0.72
N ASN A 179 -2.38 11.50 -1.10
CA ASN A 179 -3.27 12.42 -1.78
C ASN A 179 -3.15 12.16 -3.28
N VAL A 180 -3.89 11.16 -3.77
CA VAL A 180 -4.05 10.91 -5.20
C VAL A 180 -4.71 12.16 -5.81
N SER A 181 -4.05 12.79 -6.77
CA SER A 181 -4.62 13.97 -7.44
C SER A 181 -5.80 13.56 -8.34
N GLU A 182 -6.67 14.50 -8.70
CA GLU A 182 -7.75 14.21 -9.64
C GLU A 182 -7.23 13.69 -10.98
N GLU A 183 -6.14 14.26 -11.49
CA GLU A 183 -5.51 13.83 -12.73
C GLU A 183 -5.00 12.39 -12.66
N GLU A 184 -4.46 11.99 -11.50
CA GLU A 184 -4.02 10.62 -11.25
C GLU A 184 -5.20 9.66 -11.15
N LEU A 185 -6.31 10.07 -10.50
CA LEU A 185 -7.56 9.31 -10.50
C LEU A 185 -8.12 9.14 -11.92
N ARG A 186 -8.17 10.20 -12.74
CA ARG A 186 -8.61 10.13 -14.14
C ARG A 186 -7.72 9.19 -14.96
N MET A 187 -6.40 9.17 -14.71
CA MET A 187 -5.47 8.25 -15.35
C MET A 187 -5.76 6.79 -14.99
N ILE A 188 -5.96 6.49 -13.70
CA ILE A 188 -6.32 5.15 -13.22
C ILE A 188 -7.64 4.67 -13.83
N MET A 189 -8.65 5.54 -13.89
CA MET A 189 -9.93 5.23 -14.51
C MET A 189 -9.80 4.95 -16.01
N SER A 190 -8.97 5.72 -16.72
CA SER A 190 -8.68 5.50 -18.14
C SER A 190 -8.00 4.16 -18.39
N GLU A 191 -7.05 3.77 -17.54
CA GLU A 191 -6.42 2.45 -17.61
C GLU A 191 -7.41 1.32 -17.32
N SER A 192 -8.26 1.49 -16.31
CA SER A 192 -9.30 0.51 -15.95
C SER A 192 -10.31 0.28 -17.07
N LEU A 193 -10.64 1.32 -17.83
CA LEU A 193 -11.48 1.23 -19.02
C LEU A 193 -10.78 0.46 -20.16
N LYS A 194 -9.48 0.70 -20.37
CA LYS A 194 -8.68 0.00 -21.39
C LYS A 194 -8.45 -1.48 -21.05
N SER A 195 -8.29 -1.81 -19.77
CA SER A 195 -8.17 -3.19 -19.30
C SER A 195 -9.51 -3.92 -19.28
N GLY A 196 -10.63 -3.20 -19.44
CA GLY A 196 -11.99 -3.76 -19.45
C GLY A 196 -12.52 -4.11 -18.06
N GLU A 197 -11.90 -3.60 -17.00
CA GLU A 197 -12.37 -3.78 -15.62
C GLU A 197 -13.59 -2.90 -15.31
N ILE A 198 -13.76 -1.80 -16.05
CA ILE A 198 -14.94 -0.94 -16.04
C ILE A 198 -15.45 -0.69 -17.46
N ASN A 199 -16.73 -0.37 -17.59
CA ASN A 199 -17.34 -0.04 -18.87
C ASN A 199 -17.36 1.48 -19.15
N HIS A 200 -17.77 1.86 -20.36
CA HIS A 200 -17.84 3.27 -20.76
C HIS A 200 -18.85 4.10 -19.96
N GLU A 201 -19.96 3.52 -19.50
CA GLU A 201 -20.96 4.23 -18.71
C GLU A 201 -20.43 4.56 -17.32
N GLU A 202 -19.75 3.61 -16.67
CA GLU A 202 -19.08 3.78 -15.37
C GLU A 202 -17.99 4.85 -15.45
N TYR A 203 -17.19 4.84 -16.51
CA TYR A 203 -16.19 5.89 -16.76
C TYR A 203 -16.85 7.27 -16.92
N GLN A 204 -17.92 7.36 -17.70
CA GLN A 204 -18.65 8.62 -17.93
C GLN A 204 -19.30 9.16 -16.65
N TYR A 205 -19.80 8.29 -15.78
CA TYR A 205 -20.35 8.71 -14.49
C TYR A 205 -19.28 9.39 -13.62
N VAL A 206 -18.08 8.81 -13.55
CA VAL A 206 -16.99 9.38 -12.75
C VAL A 206 -16.47 10.69 -13.34
N GLU A 207 -16.32 10.78 -14.67
CA GLU A 207 -16.05 12.04 -15.38
C GLU A 207 -17.07 13.13 -15.01
N ASN A 208 -18.37 12.81 -15.08
CA ASN A 208 -19.42 13.77 -14.77
C ASN A 208 -19.39 14.24 -13.30
N VAL A 209 -18.90 13.41 -12.37
CA VAL A 209 -18.77 13.78 -10.95
C VAL A 209 -17.66 14.82 -10.78
N PHE A 210 -16.51 14.62 -11.42
CA PHE A 210 -15.42 15.59 -11.38
C PHE A 210 -15.84 16.91 -12.05
N ASP A 211 -16.45 16.83 -13.24
CA ASP A 211 -16.96 18.02 -13.93
C ASP A 211 -18.00 18.77 -13.10
N PHE A 212 -18.85 18.05 -12.35
CA PHE A 212 -19.88 18.64 -11.50
C PHE A 212 -19.30 19.49 -10.36
N ASP A 213 -18.18 19.07 -9.75
CA ASP A 213 -17.52 19.83 -8.70
C ASP A 213 -17.01 21.20 -9.21
N GLU A 214 -16.56 21.24 -10.47
CA GLU A 214 -16.10 22.46 -11.12
C GLU A 214 -17.23 23.31 -11.74
N ARG A 215 -18.44 22.76 -11.89
CA ARG A 215 -19.55 23.46 -12.55
C ARG A 215 -20.09 24.60 -11.69
N MET A 216 -20.15 25.77 -12.29
CA MET A 216 -20.76 26.94 -11.68
C MET A 216 -22.26 26.99 -11.97
N ALA A 217 -23.07 27.47 -11.02
CA ALA A 217 -24.52 27.59 -11.19
C ALA A 217 -24.93 28.34 -12.48
N ARG A 218 -24.14 29.35 -12.89
CA ARG A 218 -24.37 30.11 -14.12
C ARG A 218 -24.33 29.27 -15.40
N GLU A 219 -23.65 28.12 -15.37
CA GLU A 219 -23.43 27.24 -16.53
C GLU A 219 -24.59 26.28 -16.76
N ILE A 220 -25.46 26.13 -15.76
CA ILE A 220 -26.60 25.21 -15.79
C ILE A 220 -27.94 25.88 -15.46
N MET A 221 -27.94 27.16 -15.05
CA MET A 221 -29.16 27.90 -14.76
C MET A 221 -29.91 28.27 -16.05
N VAL A 222 -31.24 28.37 -15.96
CA VAL A 222 -32.06 28.95 -17.02
C VAL A 222 -31.90 30.47 -16.99
N PRO A 223 -31.53 31.14 -18.10
CA PRO A 223 -31.39 32.60 -18.14
C PRO A 223 -32.69 33.31 -17.76
N ARG A 224 -32.60 34.46 -17.08
CA ARG A 224 -33.76 35.27 -16.62
C ARG A 224 -34.79 35.53 -17.73
N THR A 225 -34.31 35.79 -18.95
CA THR A 225 -35.15 36.09 -20.11
C THR A 225 -36.01 34.90 -20.52
N GLU A 226 -35.54 33.68 -20.26
CA GLU A 226 -36.18 32.42 -20.63
C GLU A 226 -36.97 31.79 -19.47
N MET A 227 -36.91 32.37 -18.27
CA MET A 227 -37.69 31.91 -17.14
C MET A 227 -39.20 32.11 -17.36
N ALA A 228 -39.94 31.01 -17.30
CA ALA A 228 -41.38 31.02 -17.08
C ALA A 228 -41.68 31.33 -15.60
N VAL A 229 -42.46 32.38 -15.36
CA VAL A 229 -42.79 32.90 -14.03
C VAL A 229 -44.29 33.11 -13.91
N LEU A 230 -44.79 33.16 -12.68
CA LEU A 230 -46.17 33.54 -12.38
C LEU A 230 -46.16 34.93 -11.73
N TRP A 231 -47.05 35.83 -12.15
CA TRP A 231 -47.17 37.15 -11.55
C TRP A 231 -48.11 37.10 -10.35
N ALA A 232 -47.75 37.78 -9.26
CA ALA A 232 -48.56 37.83 -8.05
C ALA A 232 -49.92 38.52 -8.27
N GLU A 233 -49.99 39.36 -9.30
CA GLU A 233 -51.16 40.14 -9.69
C GLU A 233 -52.09 39.40 -10.68
N ASP A 234 -51.66 38.25 -11.22
CA ASP A 234 -52.44 37.47 -12.20
C ASP A 234 -53.62 36.76 -11.54
N SER A 235 -54.70 36.58 -12.31
CA SER A 235 -55.84 35.78 -11.87
C SER A 235 -55.50 34.28 -11.85
N LEU A 236 -56.25 33.49 -11.07
CA LEU A 236 -56.08 32.03 -11.05
C LEU A 236 -56.26 31.39 -12.44
N GLU A 237 -57.11 31.96 -13.29
CA GLU A 237 -57.35 31.48 -14.66
C GLU A 237 -56.12 31.71 -15.56
N ASP A 238 -55.49 32.89 -15.46
CA ASP A 238 -54.28 33.25 -16.22
C ASP A 238 -53.06 32.43 -15.75
N ILE A 239 -52.96 32.20 -14.44
CA ILE A 239 -51.96 31.32 -13.83
C ILE A 239 -52.16 29.88 -14.35
N ALA A 240 -53.40 29.36 -14.33
CA ALA A 240 -53.70 28.02 -14.83
C ALA A 240 -53.38 27.87 -16.33
N ALA A 241 -53.67 28.89 -17.14
CA ALA A 241 -53.32 28.93 -18.56
C ALA A 241 -51.81 28.90 -18.77
N THR A 242 -51.05 29.65 -17.98
CA THR A 242 -49.58 29.68 -18.03
C THR A 242 -48.97 28.33 -17.64
N VAL A 243 -49.47 27.71 -16.58
CA VAL A 243 -49.04 26.36 -16.14
C VAL A 243 -49.36 25.31 -17.20
N GLN A 244 -50.54 25.38 -17.82
CA GLN A 244 -50.95 24.43 -18.87
C GLN A 244 -50.11 24.55 -20.15
N LYS A 245 -49.68 25.78 -20.47
CA LYS A 245 -48.81 26.07 -21.61
C LYS A 245 -47.37 25.61 -21.37
N GLU A 246 -46.76 26.00 -20.25
CA GLU A 246 -45.33 25.82 -19.99
C GLU A 246 -44.99 24.44 -19.35
N ARG A 247 -45.94 23.83 -18.63
CA ARG A 247 -45.86 22.44 -18.10
C ARG A 247 -44.66 22.12 -17.19
N TYR A 248 -44.10 23.12 -16.50
CA TYR A 248 -43.08 22.92 -15.49
C TYR A 248 -43.69 22.48 -14.15
N THR A 249 -42.88 21.86 -13.28
CA THR A 249 -43.35 21.41 -11.96
C THR A 249 -43.35 22.53 -10.93
N ARG A 250 -42.46 23.51 -11.07
CA ARG A 250 -42.29 24.63 -10.14
C ARG A 250 -42.15 25.93 -10.92
N TYR A 251 -42.81 26.96 -10.43
CA TYR A 251 -42.75 28.30 -11.01
C TYR A 251 -42.32 29.31 -9.94
N PRO A 252 -41.34 30.17 -10.24
CA PRO A 252 -41.08 31.35 -9.42
C PRO A 252 -42.28 32.31 -9.50
N VAL A 253 -42.69 32.85 -8.36
CA VAL A 253 -43.70 33.92 -8.27
C VAL A 253 -42.97 35.24 -8.16
N VAL A 254 -43.33 36.18 -9.04
CA VAL A 254 -42.68 37.49 -9.15
C VAL A 254 -43.71 38.61 -8.99
N GLU A 255 -43.26 39.77 -8.54
CA GLU A 255 -44.11 40.96 -8.35
C GLU A 255 -43.42 42.19 -8.95
N GLY A 256 -44.11 42.89 -9.85
CA GLY A 256 -43.59 44.07 -10.57
C GLY A 256 -42.50 43.78 -11.62
N ASP A 257 -41.42 43.10 -11.25
CA ASP A 257 -40.34 42.67 -12.16
C ASP A 257 -39.83 41.27 -11.80
N LYS A 258 -39.27 40.56 -12.79
CA LYS A 258 -38.64 39.24 -12.63
C LYS A 258 -37.45 39.21 -11.66
N ASP A 259 -36.92 40.37 -11.27
CA ASP A 259 -35.87 40.48 -10.25
C ASP A 259 -36.43 40.36 -8.81
N ASN A 260 -37.73 40.57 -8.62
CA ASN A 260 -38.38 40.48 -7.32
C ASN A 260 -39.14 39.16 -7.18
N ILE A 261 -38.42 38.09 -6.79
CA ILE A 261 -38.99 36.76 -6.57
C ILE A 261 -39.54 36.67 -5.15
N LEU A 262 -40.86 36.52 -5.02
CA LEU A 262 -41.55 36.34 -3.73
C LEU A 262 -41.43 34.91 -3.19
N GLY A 263 -41.30 33.92 -4.08
CA GLY A 263 -41.20 32.51 -3.72
C GLY A 263 -41.37 31.57 -4.91
N THR A 264 -41.68 30.31 -4.63
CA THR A 264 -41.95 29.30 -5.67
C THR A 264 -43.23 28.55 -5.36
N ILE A 265 -44.06 28.31 -6.37
CA ILE A 265 -45.27 27.49 -6.26
C ILE A 265 -45.12 26.20 -7.07
N ASN A 266 -45.62 25.10 -6.53
CA ASN A 266 -45.71 23.84 -7.27
C ASN A 266 -46.98 23.83 -8.13
N ALA A 267 -46.87 23.42 -9.39
CA ALA A 267 -48.02 23.31 -10.29
C ALA A 267 -49.17 22.48 -9.69
N LYS A 268 -48.87 21.46 -8.88
CA LYS A 268 -49.89 20.63 -8.20
C LYS A 268 -50.73 21.40 -7.18
N GLU A 269 -50.14 22.39 -6.52
CA GLU A 269 -50.85 23.20 -5.52
C GLU A 269 -51.87 24.14 -6.19
N ILE A 270 -51.57 24.59 -7.41
CA ILE A 270 -52.45 25.44 -8.22
C ILE A 270 -53.71 24.70 -8.65
N PHE A 271 -53.61 23.41 -8.98
CA PHE A 271 -54.77 22.58 -9.33
C PHE A 271 -55.55 22.07 -8.10
N ALA A 272 -55.01 22.23 -6.89
CA ALA A 272 -55.64 21.81 -5.65
C ALA A 272 -56.38 22.95 -4.92
N ALA A 273 -56.15 24.20 -5.33
CA ALA A 273 -56.81 25.41 -4.84
C ALA A 273 -58.12 25.67 -5.61
#